data_AF-A0A0Q6BNV8-F1
#
_entry.id   AF-A0A0Q6BNV8-F1
#
_cell.length_a   1.000
_cell.length_b   1.000
_cell.length_c   1.000
_cell.angle_alpha   90.00
_cell.angle_beta   90.00
_cell.angle_gamma   90.00
#
_symmetry.space_group_name_H-M   'P 1'
#
loop_
_entity.id
_entity.type
_entity.pdbx_description
1 polymer ?
#
loop_
_entity_poly.entity_id
_entity_poly.type
_entity_poly.pdbx_seq_one_letter_code
_entity_poly.pdbx_strand_id
1 'polypeptide(L)'
;MQEERFNTRDLTYSAWHRRLSTRRFVGIEKAQSLAMIDLDGALYIEYDDGSKRPVALIETAIDVGQQYKTATVVMNLAKMSGLPCYCVLYTCANDPNPANPLMPDISQFRVKRLWPRPEKLWRQIEPAEWANALVKIRTWSARRLDKAANDSVY
;
A
#
# COMPACT_ATOMS: atom_id res chain seq x y z
N MET A 1 8.68 19.18 -15.88
CA MET A 1 7.62 18.18 -16.05
C MET A 1 8.33 16.93 -16.57
N GLN A 2 8.39 15.86 -15.78
CA GLN A 2 9.07 14.63 -16.23
C GLN A 2 7.99 13.73 -16.83
N GLU A 3 8.01 13.61 -18.15
CA GLU A 3 7.10 12.74 -18.90
C GLU A 3 7.42 11.26 -18.61
N GLU A 4 6.40 10.42 -18.80
CA GLU A 4 6.50 8.97 -18.63
C GLU A 4 7.62 8.41 -19.53
N ARG A 5 8.70 7.92 -18.92
CA ARG A 5 9.94 7.57 -19.65
C ARG A 5 9.90 6.23 -20.39
N PHE A 6 8.95 5.35 -20.08
CA PHE A 6 9.02 3.94 -20.48
C PHE A 6 7.83 3.45 -21.33
N ASN A 7 6.92 4.33 -21.76
CA ASN A 7 5.73 4.03 -22.61
C ASN A 7 4.83 2.87 -22.12
N THR A 8 5.11 2.30 -20.96
CA THR A 8 4.41 1.17 -20.36
C THR A 8 4.47 1.33 -18.84
N ARG A 9 3.31 1.50 -18.21
CA ARG A 9 3.15 1.49 -16.75
C ARG A 9 3.21 0.03 -16.30
N ASP A 10 4.12 -0.28 -15.38
CA ASP A 10 4.11 -1.57 -14.72
C ASP A 10 2.87 -1.68 -13.81
N LEU A 11 2.08 -2.73 -14.01
CA LEU A 11 0.85 -3.00 -13.26
C LEU A 11 1.02 -4.22 -12.32
N THR A 12 2.26 -4.65 -12.05
CA THR A 12 2.58 -5.80 -11.22
C THR A 12 2.04 -5.61 -9.81
N TYR A 13 2.34 -4.48 -9.18
CA TYR A 13 1.78 -4.18 -7.86
C TYR A 13 0.25 -4.07 -7.90
N SER A 14 -0.29 -3.42 -8.94
CA SER A 14 -1.73 -3.26 -9.17
C SER A 14 -2.47 -4.59 -9.33
N ALA A 15 -1.83 -5.61 -9.89
CA ALA A 15 -2.34 -6.97 -9.91
C ALA A 15 -2.20 -7.63 -8.52
N TRP A 16 -1.03 -7.47 -7.89
CA TRP A 16 -0.71 -8.12 -6.63
C TRP A 16 -1.63 -7.73 -5.47
N HIS A 17 -1.97 -6.45 -5.31
CA HIS A 17 -2.78 -5.97 -4.18
C HIS A 17 -4.29 -6.27 -4.32
N ARG A 18 -4.72 -6.89 -5.42
CA ARG A 18 -6.13 -7.28 -5.63
C ARG A 18 -6.51 -8.44 -4.73
N ARG A 19 -7.77 -8.48 -4.31
CA ARG A 19 -8.31 -9.54 -3.43
C ARG A 19 -8.07 -10.96 -3.94
N LEU A 20 -8.12 -11.19 -5.27
CA LEU A 20 -7.91 -12.52 -5.86
C LEU A 20 -6.45 -12.98 -5.80
N SER A 21 -5.51 -12.05 -5.69
CA SER A 21 -4.10 -12.31 -5.46
C SER A 21 -3.83 -12.48 -3.97
N THR A 22 -4.21 -11.51 -3.14
CA THR A 22 -3.89 -11.54 -1.69
C THR A 22 -4.65 -12.61 -0.91
N ARG A 23 -5.79 -13.13 -1.40
CA ARG A 23 -6.55 -14.21 -0.72
C ARG A 23 -5.70 -15.45 -0.43
N ARG A 24 -4.68 -15.75 -1.24
CA ARG A 24 -3.81 -16.91 -1.01
C ARG A 24 -2.93 -16.79 0.23
N PHE A 25 -2.77 -15.56 0.76
CA PHE A 25 -1.96 -15.29 1.94
C PHE A 25 -2.80 -15.07 3.20
N VAL A 26 -3.98 -14.44 3.06
CA VAL A 26 -4.78 -13.98 4.22
C VAL A 26 -6.22 -14.47 4.22
N GLY A 27 -6.65 -15.25 3.22
CA GLY A 27 -8.05 -15.63 3.03
C GLY A 27 -8.88 -14.53 2.37
N ILE A 28 -10.02 -14.91 1.77
CA ILE A 28 -10.82 -14.01 0.94
C ILE A 28 -11.45 -12.86 1.74
N GLU A 29 -11.92 -13.12 2.95
CA GLU A 29 -12.57 -12.12 3.81
C GLU A 29 -11.63 -10.96 4.13
N LYS A 30 -10.41 -11.27 4.59
CA LYS A 30 -9.40 -10.26 4.89
C LYS A 30 -8.93 -9.57 3.60
N ALA A 31 -8.72 -10.31 2.53
CA ALA A 31 -8.27 -9.78 1.25
C ALA A 31 -9.22 -8.73 0.65
N GLN A 32 -10.54 -8.90 0.80
CA GLN A 32 -11.54 -7.91 0.38
C GLN A 32 -11.40 -6.57 1.11
N SER A 33 -10.90 -6.60 2.35
CA SER A 33 -10.68 -5.41 3.17
C SER A 33 -9.39 -4.66 2.83
N LEU A 34 -8.51 -5.21 1.99
CA LEU A 34 -7.22 -4.62 1.62
C LEU A 34 -7.27 -3.84 0.30
N ALA A 35 -8.44 -3.38 -0.12
CA ALA A 35 -8.56 -2.54 -1.32
C ALA A 35 -7.67 -1.30 -1.21
N MET A 36 -6.90 -1.04 -2.27
CA MET A 36 -6.04 0.13 -2.41
C MET A 36 -6.44 0.90 -3.65
N ILE A 37 -6.24 2.22 -3.59
CA ILE A 37 -6.41 3.13 -4.72
C ILE A 37 -5.10 3.89 -4.91
N ASP A 38 -4.76 4.18 -6.16
CA ASP A 38 -3.60 5.02 -6.48
C ASP A 38 -3.88 6.47 -6.09
N LEU A 39 -2.89 7.14 -5.51
CA LEU A 39 -2.96 8.55 -5.15
C LEU A 39 -2.50 9.42 -6.32
N ASP A 40 -3.13 9.28 -7.48
CA ASP A 40 -2.81 10.06 -8.69
C ASP A 40 -3.50 11.44 -8.64
N GLY A 41 -4.66 11.54 -7.98
CA GLY A 41 -5.41 12.76 -7.71
C GLY A 41 -6.71 12.45 -6.99
N ALA A 42 -7.19 13.35 -6.13
CA ALA A 42 -8.48 13.23 -5.44
C ALA A 42 -9.35 14.47 -5.72
N LEU A 43 -9.93 14.51 -6.91
CA LEU A 43 -10.95 15.49 -7.30
C LEU A 43 -12.30 14.79 -7.22
N TYR A 44 -13.07 15.06 -6.15
CA TYR A 44 -14.43 14.59 -5.92
C TYR A 44 -14.63 13.06 -6.02
N ILE A 45 -14.74 12.38 -4.87
CA ILE A 45 -15.10 10.95 -4.86
C ILE A 45 -16.62 10.84 -5.05
N GLU A 46 -17.05 10.56 -6.28
CA GLU A 46 -18.47 10.48 -6.68
C GLU A 46 -19.24 9.32 -6.00
N TYR A 47 -18.52 8.33 -5.47
CA TYR A 47 -19.06 7.18 -4.72
C TYR A 47 -18.42 7.07 -3.32
N ASP A 48 -18.53 8.15 -2.54
CA ASP A 48 -18.27 8.15 -1.10
C ASP A 48 -19.60 7.96 -0.34
N ASP A 49 -19.83 6.76 0.18
CA ASP A 49 -20.96 6.47 1.08
C ASP A 49 -20.68 6.94 2.53
N GLY A 50 -19.59 7.69 2.73
CA GLY A 50 -19.13 8.18 4.02
C GLY A 50 -18.41 7.13 4.87
N SER A 51 -18.38 5.87 4.44
CA SER A 51 -17.80 4.77 5.23
C SER A 51 -16.31 4.55 4.94
N LYS A 52 -15.81 5.04 3.81
CA LYS A 52 -14.45 4.75 3.34
C LYS A 52 -13.47 5.79 3.85
N ARG A 53 -12.56 5.36 4.72
CA ARG A 53 -11.46 6.20 5.21
C ARG A 53 -10.11 5.57 4.86
N PRO A 54 -9.13 6.38 4.40
CA PRO A 54 -7.78 5.88 4.21
C PRO A 54 -7.17 5.46 5.55
N VAL A 55 -6.52 4.30 5.57
CA VAL A 55 -5.92 3.73 6.79
C VAL A 55 -4.40 3.73 6.78
N ALA A 56 -3.79 3.93 5.61
CA ALA A 56 -2.36 4.06 5.40
C ALA A 56 -2.09 4.73 4.05
N LEU A 57 -0.91 5.32 3.90
CA LEU A 57 -0.37 5.79 2.63
C LEU A 57 0.84 4.93 2.26
N ILE A 58 0.91 4.48 1.02
CA ILE A 58 1.95 3.54 0.57
C ILE A 58 2.49 4.05 -0.77
N GLU A 59 3.78 4.39 -0.79
CA GLU A 59 4.52 4.64 -2.03
C GLU A 59 5.09 3.32 -2.53
N THR A 60 4.87 2.98 -3.80
CA THR A 60 5.37 1.73 -4.39
C THR A 60 6.28 1.99 -5.58
N ALA A 61 7.25 1.09 -5.81
CA ALA A 61 8.08 1.10 -7.01
C ALA A 61 8.71 -0.29 -7.23
N ILE A 62 9.07 -0.59 -8.48
CA ILE A 62 9.91 -1.77 -8.77
C ILE A 62 11.25 -1.61 -8.04
N ASP A 63 11.73 -2.70 -7.46
CA ASP A 63 13.05 -2.79 -6.88
C ASP A 63 14.10 -3.04 -7.97
N VAL A 64 14.89 -2.00 -8.26
CA VAL A 64 16.05 -2.04 -9.15
C VAL A 64 17.37 -1.89 -8.38
N GLY A 65 17.37 -2.23 -7.08
CA GLY A 65 18.55 -2.12 -6.19
C GLY A 65 18.75 -0.74 -5.58
N GLN A 66 17.83 0.20 -5.77
CA GLN A 66 17.92 1.55 -5.24
C GLN A 66 17.95 1.58 -3.71
N GLN A 67 18.77 2.46 -3.13
CA GLN A 67 18.86 2.61 -1.67
C GLN A 67 17.81 3.57 -1.11
N TYR A 68 17.23 4.41 -1.96
CA TYR A 68 16.17 5.35 -1.60
C TYR A 68 15.15 5.49 -2.73
N LYS A 69 13.94 5.91 -2.36
CA LYS A 69 12.87 6.35 -3.26
C LYS A 69 12.28 7.62 -2.67
N THR A 70 12.21 8.68 -3.48
CA THR A 70 11.58 9.92 -3.05
C THR A 70 10.08 9.67 -2.88
N ALA A 71 9.56 10.03 -1.70
CA ALA A 71 8.17 9.88 -1.29
C ALA A 71 7.70 11.10 -0.46
N THR A 72 8.32 12.27 -0.68
CA THR A 72 8.16 13.46 0.17
C THR A 72 6.71 13.94 0.25
N VAL A 73 5.99 13.95 -0.88
CA VAL A 73 4.58 14.37 -0.94
C VAL A 73 3.70 13.44 -0.09
N VAL A 74 3.83 12.13 -0.31
CA VAL A 74 3.07 11.11 0.43
C VAL A 74 3.39 11.15 1.93
N MET A 75 4.66 11.34 2.28
CA MET A 75 5.09 11.49 3.68
C MET A 75 4.51 12.75 4.34
N ASN A 76 4.46 13.88 3.64
CA ASN A 76 3.88 15.11 4.17
C ASN A 76 2.35 14.96 4.35
N LEU A 77 1.67 14.33 3.39
CA LEU A 77 0.25 14.00 3.52
C LEU A 77 0.00 13.08 4.74
N ALA A 78 0.88 12.12 4.98
CA ALA A 78 0.80 11.23 6.14
C ALA A 78 0.93 11.98 7.47
N LYS A 79 1.83 12.97 7.53
CA LYS A 79 1.99 13.83 8.71
C LYS A 79 0.74 14.68 8.95
N MET A 80 0.18 15.29 7.89
CA MET A 80 -1.02 16.13 7.99
C MET A 80 -2.26 15.34 8.37
N SER A 81 -2.45 14.15 7.79
CA SER A 81 -3.59 13.27 8.06
C SER A 81 -3.40 12.39 9.30
N GLY A 82 -2.21 12.39 9.90
CA GLY A 82 -1.81 11.49 10.96
C GLY A 82 -1.75 10.00 10.56
N LEU A 83 -1.91 9.64 9.28
CA LEU A 83 -1.89 8.24 8.81
C LEU A 83 -0.47 7.66 8.75
N PRO A 84 -0.28 6.34 8.91
CA PRO A 84 1.03 5.74 8.71
C PRO A 84 1.42 5.76 7.21
N CYS A 85 2.72 5.92 6.94
CA CYS A 85 3.30 5.98 5.61
C CYS A 85 4.39 4.94 5.44
N TYR A 86 4.36 4.22 4.31
CA TYR A 86 5.35 3.21 3.96
C TYR A 86 5.89 3.45 2.55
N CYS A 87 7.15 3.11 2.33
CA CYS A 87 7.70 2.87 1.00
C CYS A 87 7.88 1.36 0.82
N VAL A 88 7.40 0.84 -0.31
CA VAL A 88 7.40 -0.59 -0.62
C VAL A 88 8.02 -0.77 -2.00
N LEU A 89 9.21 -1.34 -2.04
CA LEU A 89 9.85 -1.76 -3.29
C LEU A 89 9.54 -3.24 -3.52
N TYR A 90 9.32 -3.64 -4.77
CA TYR A 90 8.98 -5.02 -5.10
C TYR A 90 9.82 -5.59 -6.23
N THR A 91 10.18 -6.86 -6.09
CA THR A 91 10.87 -7.64 -7.12
C THR A 91 9.86 -8.55 -7.83
N CYS A 92 9.82 -8.49 -9.15
CA CYS A 92 8.93 -9.36 -9.94
C CYS A 92 9.38 -10.82 -9.84
N ALA A 93 8.42 -11.73 -9.80
CA ALA A 93 8.63 -13.16 -9.99
C ALA A 93 8.54 -13.50 -11.49
N ASN A 94 8.93 -14.73 -11.83
CA ASN A 94 8.74 -15.25 -13.19
C ASN A 94 7.33 -15.84 -13.39
N ASP A 95 6.65 -16.21 -12.31
CA ASP A 95 5.32 -16.79 -12.35
C ASP A 95 4.25 -15.72 -12.60
N PRO A 96 3.14 -16.05 -13.28
CA PRO A 96 2.03 -15.13 -13.50
C PRO A 96 1.22 -14.87 -12.22
N ASN A 97 0.70 -13.66 -12.07
CA ASN A 97 -0.15 -13.32 -10.93
C ASN A 97 -1.57 -13.92 -11.07
N PRO A 98 -2.14 -14.55 -10.03
CA PRO A 98 -3.46 -15.19 -10.10
C PRO A 98 -4.64 -14.22 -10.26
N ALA A 99 -4.48 -12.92 -9.98
CA ALA A 99 -5.52 -11.92 -10.23
C ALA A 99 -5.44 -11.30 -11.63
N ASN A 100 -4.29 -11.40 -12.28
CA ASN A 100 -4.08 -10.97 -13.66
C ASN A 100 -2.90 -11.76 -14.26
N PRO A 101 -3.17 -12.85 -15.00
CA PRO A 101 -2.11 -13.69 -15.57
C PRO A 101 -1.19 -13.00 -16.58
N LEU A 102 -1.55 -11.80 -17.06
CA LEU A 102 -0.72 -10.98 -17.94
C LEU A 102 0.37 -10.21 -17.20
N MET A 103 0.31 -10.18 -15.87
CA MET A 103 1.31 -9.52 -15.02
C MET A 103 2.13 -10.59 -14.30
N PRO A 104 3.45 -10.36 -14.13
CA PRO A 104 4.23 -11.21 -13.25
C PRO A 104 3.69 -11.09 -11.82
N ASP A 105 3.98 -12.11 -11.02
CA ASP A 105 3.77 -12.04 -9.59
C ASP A 105 4.91 -11.26 -8.89
N ILE A 106 4.85 -11.14 -7.57
CA ILE A 106 5.92 -10.53 -6.77
C ILE A 106 6.58 -11.62 -5.94
N SER A 107 7.91 -11.71 -6.05
CA SER A 107 8.74 -12.66 -5.30
C SER A 107 9.18 -12.10 -3.95
N GLN A 108 9.43 -10.80 -3.87
CA GLN A 108 9.97 -10.18 -2.65
C GLN A 108 9.58 -8.71 -2.53
N PHE A 109 9.51 -8.21 -1.29
CA PHE A 109 9.41 -6.80 -0.98
C PHE A 109 10.61 -6.29 -0.16
N ARG A 110 10.99 -5.03 -0.39
CA ARG A 110 11.71 -4.20 0.59
C ARG A 110 10.78 -3.13 1.11
N VAL A 111 10.50 -3.15 2.40
CA VAL A 111 9.59 -2.21 3.05
C VAL A 111 10.32 -1.32 4.03
N LYS A 112 9.99 -0.04 4.03
CA LYS A 112 10.51 0.96 4.97
C LYS A 112 9.37 1.85 5.44
N ARG A 113 9.15 1.91 6.76
CA ARG A 113 8.22 2.89 7.33
C ARG A 113 8.82 4.28 7.21
N LEU A 114 8.09 5.20 6.60
CA LEU A 114 8.45 6.61 6.47
C LEU A 114 7.83 7.45 7.58
N TRP A 115 6.65 7.06 8.06
CA TRP A 115 5.95 7.73 9.15
C TRP A 115 4.93 6.79 9.82
N PRO A 116 4.61 6.96 11.12
CA PRO A 116 5.39 7.65 12.14
C PRO A 116 6.68 6.88 12.47
N ARG A 117 7.66 7.52 13.11
CA ARG A 117 8.93 6.88 13.53
C ARG A 117 9.65 6.18 12.35
N PRO A 118 10.22 6.95 11.41
CA PRO A 118 10.83 6.42 10.21
C PRO A 118 11.88 5.34 10.52
N GLU A 119 11.85 4.24 9.78
CA GLU A 119 12.88 3.20 9.85
C GLU A 119 14.17 3.69 9.16
N LYS A 120 15.33 3.31 9.67
CA LYS A 120 16.62 3.64 9.02
C LYS A 120 16.93 2.68 7.88
N LEU A 121 16.66 1.40 8.09
CA LEU A 121 16.98 0.31 7.18
C LEU A 121 15.73 -0.23 6.49
N TRP A 122 15.93 -0.84 5.33
CA TRP A 122 14.91 -1.61 4.63
C TRP A 122 14.72 -2.96 5.29
N ARG A 123 13.47 -3.41 5.40
CA ARG A 123 13.12 -4.77 5.79
C ARG A 123 12.82 -5.56 4.53
N GLN A 124 13.58 -6.62 4.28
CA GLN A 124 13.24 -7.61 3.27
C GLN A 124 12.15 -8.52 3.85
N ILE A 125 11.03 -8.63 3.14
CA ILE A 125 9.90 -9.44 3.57
C ILE A 125 9.29 -10.18 2.38
N GLU A 126 8.70 -11.33 2.67
CA GLU A 126 7.98 -12.14 1.70
C GLU A 126 6.59 -11.55 1.39
N PRO A 127 5.99 -11.86 0.24
CA PRO A 127 4.64 -11.41 -0.09
C PRO A 127 3.58 -11.76 0.96
N ALA A 128 3.68 -12.95 1.55
CA ALA A 128 2.78 -13.38 2.61
C ALA A 128 2.91 -12.49 3.87
N GLU A 129 4.14 -12.11 4.23
CA GLU A 129 4.39 -11.24 5.37
C GLU A 129 3.86 -9.83 5.13
N TRP A 130 4.01 -9.31 3.91
CA TRP A 130 3.45 -8.01 3.56
C TRP A 130 1.92 -7.99 3.60
N ALA A 131 1.26 -9.02 3.04
CA ALA A 131 -0.19 -9.16 3.10
C ALA A 131 -0.69 -9.20 4.55
N ASN A 132 -0.01 -9.95 5.42
CA ASN A 132 -0.33 -9.99 6.86
C ASN A 132 -0.07 -8.65 7.57
N ALA A 133 0.99 -7.92 7.19
CA ALA A 133 1.27 -6.60 7.72
C ALA A 133 0.17 -5.59 7.36
N LEU A 134 -0.35 -5.63 6.13
CA LEU A 134 -1.46 -4.79 5.69
C LEU A 134 -2.74 -5.01 6.51
N VAL A 135 -3.07 -6.27 6.84
CA VAL A 135 -4.20 -6.59 7.74
C VAL A 135 -3.98 -5.99 9.13
N LYS A 136 -2.76 -6.10 9.67
CA LYS A 136 -2.41 -5.51 10.98
C LYS A 136 -2.51 -3.99 10.97
N ILE A 137 -2.00 -3.35 9.91
CA ILE A 137 -2.07 -1.89 9.72
C ILE A 137 -3.54 -1.43 9.65
N ARG A 138 -4.37 -2.10 8.84
CA ARG A 138 -5.81 -1.79 8.75
C ARG A 138 -6.49 -1.89 10.12
N THR A 139 -6.25 -2.98 10.85
CA THR A 139 -6.84 -3.22 12.16
C THR A 139 -6.43 -2.14 13.17
N TRP A 140 -5.14 -1.79 13.18
CA TRP A 140 -4.61 -0.75 14.06
C TRP A 140 -5.18 0.63 13.75
N SER A 141 -5.22 1.01 12.46
CA SER A 141 -5.75 2.30 12.03
C SER A 141 -7.26 2.41 12.29
N ALA A 142 -8.04 1.34 12.03
CA ALA A 142 -9.46 1.29 12.35
C ALA A 142 -9.69 1.53 13.85
N ARG A 143 -9.00 0.80 14.73
CA ARG A 143 -9.08 1.00 16.19
C ARG A 143 -8.74 2.44 16.62
N ARG A 144 -7.80 3.09 15.94
CA ARG A 144 -7.44 4.48 16.25
C ARG A 144 -8.55 5.45 15.84
N LEU A 145 -9.19 5.23 14.71
CA LEU A 145 -10.32 6.02 14.24
C LEU A 145 -11.55 5.81 15.14
N ASP A 146 -11.83 4.57 15.54
CA ASP A 146 -12.94 4.26 16.44
C ASP A 146 -12.77 4.95 17.80
N LYS A 147 -11.55 5.01 18.34
CA LYS A 147 -11.27 5.77 19.57
C LYS A 147 -11.50 7.27 19.38
N ALA A 148 -10.97 7.85 18.31
CA ALA A 148 -11.14 9.28 18.02
C ALA A 148 -12.61 9.67 17.79
N ALA A 149 -13.42 8.78 17.22
CA ALA A 149 -14.85 8.99 17.02
C ALA A 149 -15.68 8.88 18.32
N ASN A 150 -15.14 8.22 19.35
CA ASN A 150 -15.82 7.97 20.63
C ASN A 150 -15.16 8.70 21.83
N ASP A 151 -14.22 9.63 21.57
CA ASP A 151 -13.66 10.49 22.62
C ASP A 151 -14.70 11.55 23.01
N SER A 152 -15.01 11.64 24.31
CA SER A 152 -16.07 12.47 24.91
C SER A 152 -15.81 13.99 24.91
N VAL A 153 -14.99 14.47 23.97
CA VAL A 153 -14.55 15.88 23.87
C VAL A 153 -15.13 16.56 22.60
N TYR A 154 -16.03 15.87 21.90
CA TYR A 154 -17.01 16.48 21.00
C TYR A 154 -18.42 16.06 21.40
#